data_AF-A0AB35HM22-F1
#
_entry.id   AF-A0AB35HM22-F1
#
_cell.length_a   1.000
_cell.length_b   1.000
_cell.length_c   1.000
_cell.angle_alpha   90.00
_cell.angle_beta   90.00
_cell.angle_gamma   90.00
#
_symmetry.space_group_name_H-M   'P 1'
#
loop_
_entity.id
_entity.type
_entity.pdbx_description
1 polymer ?
#
loop_
_entity_poly.entity_id
_entity_poly.type
_entity_poly.pdbx_seq_one_letter_code
_entity_poly.pdbx_strand_id
1 'polypeptide(L)'
;MGLNESIDKMMGLATGSRDPQALNAVMEVQRQLIQIQSENKTLRERIEELENEKILSNELEYKNNAYYRKGEENKPYCKRCYDVDKKLVTLDWTIDLYSSTYTFRCPECENTYGSGIEHHQDTHIEF
;
A
#
# COMPACT_ATOMS: atom_id res chain seq x y z
N MET A 1 -28.97 -15.27 -4.07
CA MET A 1 -29.89 -14.80 -5.14
C MET A 1 -29.35 -13.47 -5.61
N GLY A 2 -28.69 -13.49 -6.76
CA GLY A 2 -27.88 -12.36 -7.22
C GLY A 2 -28.75 -11.33 -7.94
N LEU A 3 -28.43 -10.05 -7.80
CA LEU A 3 -29.09 -8.97 -8.54
C LEU A 3 -29.13 -9.23 -10.06
N ASN A 4 -28.12 -9.96 -10.58
CA ASN A 4 -28.05 -10.37 -11.98
C ASN A 4 -29.19 -11.32 -12.40
N GLU A 5 -29.62 -12.26 -11.54
CA GLU A 5 -30.77 -13.13 -11.83
C GLU A 5 -32.09 -12.35 -11.93
N SER A 6 -32.21 -11.27 -11.14
CA SER A 6 -33.39 -10.40 -11.18
C SER A 6 -33.45 -9.59 -12.47
N ILE A 7 -32.30 -9.16 -13.00
CA ILE A 7 -32.20 -8.44 -14.28
C ILE A 7 -32.47 -9.37 -15.45
N ASP A 8 -31.94 -10.60 -15.43
CA ASP A 8 -32.18 -11.58 -16.48
C ASP A 8 -33.67 -11.92 -16.62
N LYS A 9 -34.38 -12.04 -15.48
CA LYS A 9 -35.84 -12.17 -15.46
C LYS A 9 -36.54 -10.93 -16.03
N MET A 10 -36.07 -9.73 -15.71
CA MET A 10 -36.63 -8.47 -16.20
C MET A 10 -36.44 -8.33 -17.72
N MET A 11 -35.26 -8.69 -18.25
CA MET A 11 -34.99 -8.76 -19.68
C MET A 11 -35.86 -9.81 -20.38
N GLY A 12 -36.06 -10.98 -19.77
CA GLY A 12 -36.95 -12.01 -20.31
C GLY A 12 -38.40 -11.53 -20.43
N LEU A 13 -38.88 -10.76 -19.46
CA LEU A 13 -40.22 -10.17 -19.49
C LEU A 13 -40.32 -9.04 -20.53
N ALA A 14 -39.31 -8.18 -20.62
CA ALA A 14 -39.28 -7.06 -21.57
C ALA A 14 -39.11 -7.52 -23.04
N THR A 15 -38.35 -8.59 -23.30
CA THR A 15 -38.24 -9.20 -24.63
C THR A 15 -39.52 -9.93 -25.03
N GLY A 16 -40.22 -10.54 -24.06
CA GLY A 16 -41.53 -11.16 -24.26
C GLY A 16 -42.65 -10.16 -24.62
N SER A 17 -42.57 -8.90 -24.16
CA SER A 17 -43.61 -7.89 -24.39
C SER A 17 -43.53 -7.21 -25.77
N ARG A 18 -42.44 -7.38 -26.53
CA ARG A 18 -42.18 -6.75 -27.85
C ARG A 18 -42.35 -5.22 -27.88
N ASP A 19 -42.29 -4.55 -26.73
CA ASP A 19 -42.34 -3.09 -26.63
C ASP A 19 -40.92 -2.52 -26.74
N PRO A 20 -40.58 -1.80 -27.82
CA PRO A 20 -39.25 -1.22 -28.01
C PRO A 20 -38.87 -0.20 -26.94
N GLN A 21 -39.84 0.50 -26.35
CA GLN A 21 -39.57 1.49 -25.30
C GLN A 21 -39.19 0.80 -23.99
N ALA A 22 -39.92 -0.25 -23.62
CA ALA A 22 -39.61 -1.08 -22.45
C ALA A 22 -38.23 -1.74 -22.58
N LEU A 23 -37.89 -2.23 -23.78
CA LEU A 23 -36.60 -2.86 -24.05
C LEU A 23 -35.44 -1.86 -23.88
N ASN A 24 -35.57 -0.67 -24.44
CA ASN A 24 -34.55 0.39 -24.31
C ASN A 24 -34.38 0.84 -22.86
N ALA A 25 -35.47 1.00 -22.11
CA ALA A 25 -35.41 1.37 -20.70
C ALA A 25 -34.70 0.30 -19.85
N VAL A 26 -35.00 -0.98 -20.08
CA VAL A 26 -34.35 -2.08 -19.35
C VAL A 26 -32.86 -2.18 -19.68
N MET A 27 -32.49 -2.00 -20.96
CA MET A 27 -31.08 -2.00 -21.37
C MET A 27 -30.30 -0.84 -20.76
N GLU A 28 -30.90 0.34 -20.64
CA GLU A 28 -30.27 1.50 -20.02
C GLU A 28 -30.04 1.28 -18.52
N VAL A 29 -31.07 0.78 -17.82
CA VAL A 29 -30.96 0.43 -16.38
C VAL A 29 -29.89 -0.65 -16.17
N GLN A 30 -29.82 -1.65 -17.05
CA GLN A 30 -28.80 -2.69 -16.97
C GLN A 30 -27.39 -2.12 -17.13
N ARG A 31 -27.16 -1.21 -18.10
CA ARG A 31 -25.85 -0.57 -18.29
C ARG A 31 -25.43 0.24 -17.07
N GLN A 32 -26.34 1.08 -16.56
CA GLN A 32 -26.07 1.89 -15.37
C GLN A 32 -25.77 1.02 -14.15
N LEU A 33 -26.48 -0.10 -14.00
CA LEU A 33 -26.26 -0.99 -12.87
C LEU A 33 -24.92 -1.73 -12.96
N ILE A 34 -24.52 -2.20 -14.14
CA ILE A 34 -23.21 -2.81 -14.36
C ILE A 34 -22.10 -1.80 -14.00
N GLN A 35 -22.26 -0.55 -14.42
CA GLN A 35 -21.31 0.51 -14.08
C GLN A 35 -21.23 0.73 -12.57
N ILE A 36 -22.37 0.87 -11.88
CA ILE A 36 -22.42 1.04 -10.42
C ILE A 36 -21.78 -0.15 -9.70
N GLN A 37 -22.02 -1.38 -10.16
CA GLN A 37 -21.40 -2.56 -9.57
C GLN A 37 -19.87 -2.57 -9.75
N SER A 38 -19.40 -2.19 -10.93
CA SER A 38 -17.96 -2.04 -11.20
C SER A 38 -17.34 -1.00 -10.29
N GLU A 39 -17.94 0.19 -10.20
CA GLU A 39 -17.47 1.26 -9.32
C GLU A 39 -17.50 0.83 -7.84
N ASN A 40 -18.55 0.13 -7.39
CA ASN A 40 -18.64 -0.36 -6.02
C ASN A 40 -17.52 -1.36 -5.70
N LYS A 41 -17.21 -2.26 -6.64
CA LYS A 41 -16.11 -3.22 -6.51
C LYS A 41 -14.77 -2.48 -6.38
N THR A 42 -14.48 -1.56 -7.30
CA THR A 42 -13.23 -0.76 -7.27
C THR A 42 -13.11 0.06 -5.98
N LEU A 43 -14.20 0.67 -5.50
CA LEU A 43 -14.20 1.42 -4.25
C LEU A 43 -13.94 0.50 -3.04
N ARG A 44 -14.51 -0.69 -3.00
CA ARG A 44 -14.25 -1.68 -1.94
C ARG A 44 -12.80 -2.13 -1.93
N GLU A 45 -12.24 -2.45 -3.11
CA GLU A 45 -10.83 -2.80 -3.26
C GLU A 45 -9.94 -1.66 -2.75
N ARG A 46 -10.27 -0.41 -3.11
CA ARG A 46 -9.51 0.76 -2.64
C ARG A 46 -9.63 0.98 -1.13
N ILE A 47 -10.78 0.72 -0.52
CA ILE A 47 -10.96 0.79 0.93
C ILE A 47 -10.07 -0.26 1.61
N GLU A 48 -10.07 -1.50 1.12
CA GLU A 48 -9.25 -2.58 1.67
C GLU A 48 -7.75 -2.26 1.57
N GLU A 49 -7.29 -1.73 0.44
CA GLU A 49 -5.91 -1.23 0.29
C GLU A 49 -5.56 -0.16 1.33
N LEU A 50 -6.41 0.85 1.49
CA LEU A 50 -6.19 1.96 2.43
C LEU A 50 -6.23 1.50 3.89
N GLU A 51 -7.10 0.55 4.22
CA GLU A 51 -7.15 -0.07 5.55
C GLU A 51 -5.87 -0.84 5.85
N ASN A 52 -5.36 -1.62 4.89
CA ASN A 52 -4.09 -2.33 5.01
C ASN A 52 -2.89 -1.37 5.16
N GLU A 53 -2.85 -0.29 4.38
CA GLU A 53 -1.85 0.77 4.52
C GLU A 53 -1.89 1.41 5.93
N LYS A 54 -3.08 1.61 6.48
CA LYS A 54 -3.28 2.20 7.81
C LYS A 54 -2.85 1.25 8.92
N ILE A 55 -3.09 -0.05 8.78
CA ILE A 55 -2.60 -1.07 9.71
C ILE A 55 -1.06 -1.05 9.74
N LEU A 56 -0.42 -1.08 8.57
CA LEU A 56 1.04 -0.99 8.47
C LEU A 56 1.56 0.32 9.09
N SER A 57 0.91 1.45 8.86
CA SER A 57 1.32 2.73 9.48
C SER A 57 1.17 2.72 11.01
N ASN A 58 0.17 2.03 11.56
CA ASN A 58 -0.03 1.94 13.01
C ASN A 58 0.97 1.02 13.71
N GLU A 59 1.55 0.09 12.97
CA GLU A 59 2.59 -0.83 13.44
C GLU A 59 4.00 -0.25 13.31
N LEU A 60 4.17 0.92 12.69
CA LEU A 60 5.47 1.55 12.48
C LEU A 60 5.69 2.70 13.46
N GLU A 61 6.89 2.76 14.04
CA GLU A 61 7.39 3.83 14.88
C GLU A 61 8.54 4.54 14.18
N TYR A 62 8.49 5.88 14.15
CA TYR A 62 9.56 6.68 13.58
C TYR A 62 10.57 7.05 14.67
N LYS A 63 11.83 6.62 14.50
CA LYS A 63 12.93 6.85 15.45
C LYS A 63 14.24 6.94 14.67
N ASN A 64 15.25 7.69 15.15
CA ASN A 64 16.59 7.74 14.54
C ASN A 64 16.60 7.92 13.00
N ASN A 65 15.72 8.78 12.48
CA ASN A 65 15.54 9.04 11.04
C ASN A 65 15.06 7.86 10.17
N ALA A 66 14.64 6.74 10.75
CA ALA A 66 14.12 5.57 10.07
C ALA A 66 12.77 5.13 10.67
N TYR A 67 12.03 4.27 9.96
CA TYR A 67 10.86 3.60 10.50
C TYR A 67 11.26 2.25 11.10
N TYR A 68 10.64 1.86 12.20
CA TYR A 68 10.82 0.57 12.85
C TYR A 68 9.45 -0.06 13.04
N ARG A 69 9.34 -1.38 12.93
CA ARG A 69 8.10 -2.06 13.33
C ARG A 69 8.06 -2.15 14.85
N LYS A 70 6.89 -1.93 15.46
CA LYS A 70 6.65 -2.12 16.89
C LYS A 70 7.11 -3.52 17.31
N GLY A 71 8.04 -3.59 18.25
CA GLY A 71 8.65 -4.84 18.72
C GLY A 71 9.87 -5.33 17.92
N GLU A 72 10.26 -4.67 16.82
CA GLU A 72 11.48 -4.96 16.06
C GLU A 72 12.38 -3.72 15.98
N GLU A 73 13.24 -3.51 16.99
CA GLU A 73 14.18 -2.36 17.01
C GLU A 73 15.41 -2.55 16.10
N ASN A 74 15.70 -3.78 15.68
CA ASN A 74 16.92 -4.09 14.91
C ASN A 74 16.74 -3.99 13.39
N LYS A 75 15.52 -3.74 12.90
CA LYS A 75 15.21 -3.68 11.47
C LYS A 75 14.66 -2.31 11.08
N PRO A 76 15.53 -1.37 10.71
CA PRO A 76 15.12 -0.07 10.22
C PRO A 76 14.64 -0.14 8.77
N TYR A 77 13.60 0.63 8.48
CA TYR A 77 13.00 0.81 7.16
C TYR A 77 13.24 2.25 6.67
N CYS A 78 13.38 2.38 5.35
CA CYS A 78 13.62 3.65 4.69
C CYS A 78 12.44 4.61 4.83
N LYS A 79 12.65 5.74 5.49
CA LYS A 79 11.65 6.83 5.60
C LYS A 79 11.15 7.29 4.23
N ARG A 80 12.06 7.58 3.31
CA ARG A 80 11.70 8.12 1.98
C ARG A 80 10.86 7.15 1.16
N CYS A 81 11.26 5.87 1.08
CA CYS A 81 10.52 4.87 0.32
C CYS A 81 9.13 4.63 0.90
N TYR A 82 8.98 4.73 2.22
CA TYR A 82 7.67 4.61 2.85
C TYR A 82 6.81 5.88 2.69
N ASP A 83 7.40 7.07 2.78
CA ASP A 83 6.67 8.33 2.66
C ASP A 83 6.18 8.58 1.23
N VAL A 84 7.03 8.31 0.24
CA VAL A 84 6.75 8.60 -1.18
C VAL A 84 6.00 7.45 -1.85
N ASP A 85 6.49 6.22 -1.70
CA ASP A 85 6.01 5.06 -2.45
C ASP A 85 5.20 4.08 -1.61
N LYS A 86 5.04 4.33 -0.30
CA LYS A 86 4.43 3.40 0.68
C LYS A 86 5.11 2.02 0.70
N LYS A 87 6.37 1.95 0.29
CA LYS A 87 7.18 0.72 0.27
C LYS A 87 8.02 0.59 1.53
N LEU A 88 7.89 -0.55 2.20
CA LEU A 88 8.74 -0.92 3.33
C LEU A 88 10.05 -1.55 2.83
N VAL A 89 11.03 -0.69 2.54
CA VAL A 89 12.38 -1.11 2.14
C VAL A 89 13.26 -1.14 3.38
N THR A 90 13.77 -2.33 3.72
CA THR A 90 14.75 -2.51 4.80
C THR A 90 16.05 -1.77 4.47
N LEU A 91 16.66 -1.12 5.45
CA LEU A 91 17.95 -0.47 5.29
C LEU A 91 19.10 -1.43 5.65
N ASP A 92 20.19 -1.34 4.89
CA ASP A 92 21.41 -2.13 5.13
C ASP A 92 22.41 -1.36 6.01
N TRP A 93 23.11 -2.08 6.87
CA TRP A 93 24.14 -1.51 7.75
C TRP A 93 25.41 -1.19 6.95
N THR A 94 25.91 0.03 7.11
CA THR A 94 27.17 0.48 6.51
C THR A 94 28.06 1.10 7.58
N ILE A 95 29.33 0.67 7.59
CA ILE A 95 30.37 1.23 8.46
C ILE A 95 31.12 2.27 7.63
N ASP A 96 31.14 3.49 8.11
CA ASP A 96 32.09 4.49 7.63
C ASP A 96 33.30 4.49 8.57
N LEU A 97 34.50 4.33 8.00
CA LEU A 97 35.77 4.29 8.72
C LEU A 97 36.14 5.65 9.34
N TYR A 98 35.50 6.73 8.90
CA TYR A 98 35.73 8.09 9.38
C TYR A 98 34.60 8.63 10.29
N SER A 99 33.54 7.84 10.50
CA SER A 99 32.42 8.17 11.39
C SER A 99 32.54 7.35 12.66
N SER A 100 32.28 7.93 13.82
CA SER A 100 32.14 7.17 15.09
C SER A 100 30.78 6.47 15.23
N THR A 101 29.92 6.55 14.22
CA THR A 101 28.55 6.01 14.25
C THR A 101 28.25 5.13 13.05
N TYR A 102 27.47 4.06 13.25
CA TYR A 102 26.94 3.25 12.15
C TYR A 102 26.00 4.10 11.29
N THR A 103 26.01 3.82 9.98
CA THR A 103 25.05 4.42 9.04
C THR A 103 24.21 3.33 8.42
N PHE A 104 23.01 3.70 7.97
CA PHE A 104 22.10 2.87 7.23
C PHE A 104 22.06 3.35 5.79
N ARG A 105 22.13 2.45 4.80
CA ARG A 105 21.94 2.78 3.39
C ARG A 105 20.73 2.04 2.85
N CYS A 106 19.87 2.74 2.12
CA CYS A 106 18.76 2.13 1.42
C CYS A 106 19.24 1.50 0.10
N PRO A 107 18.96 0.21 -0.18
CA PRO A 107 19.34 -0.39 -1.46
C PRO A 107 18.53 0.15 -2.65
N GLU A 108 17.35 0.72 -2.41
CA GLU A 108 16.44 1.14 -3.48
C GLU A 108 16.59 2.61 -3.87
N CYS A 109 16.69 3.52 -2.89
CA CYS A 109 16.81 4.95 -3.16
C CYS A 109 18.18 5.53 -2.81
N GLU A 110 19.11 4.68 -2.36
CA GLU A 110 20.49 5.01 -1.98
C GLU A 110 20.66 6.06 -0.87
N ASN A 111 19.57 6.54 -0.26
CA ASN A 111 19.63 7.45 0.87
C ASN A 111 20.37 6.82 2.06
N THR A 112 21.19 7.64 2.71
CA THR A 112 21.92 7.29 3.92
C THR A 112 21.28 7.94 5.15
N TYR A 113 21.13 7.17 6.22
CA TYR A 113 20.59 7.62 7.51
C TYR A 113 21.59 7.33 8.61
N GLY A 114 21.83 8.29 9.51
CA GLY A 114 22.66 8.03 10.70
C GLY A 114 21.90 7.18 11.71
N SER A 115 22.50 6.08 12.18
CA SER A 115 21.84 5.18 13.14
C SER A 115 21.77 5.72 14.57
N GLY A 116 22.65 6.69 14.91
CA GLY A 116 22.85 7.15 16.28
C GLY A 116 23.51 6.11 17.20
N ILE A 117 23.92 4.95 16.65
CA ILE A 117 24.64 3.91 17.39
C ILE A 117 26.13 4.16 17.16
N GLU A 118 26.83 4.46 18.24
CA GLU A 118 28.29 4.58 18.21
C GLU A 118 28.90 3.20 17.92
N HIS A 119 29.88 3.15 17.02
CA HIS A 119 30.77 2.01 16.96
C HIS A 119 32.03 2.36 17.76
N HIS A 120 32.50 1.43 18.59
CA HIS A 120 33.82 1.53 19.18
C HIS A 120 34.81 1.00 18.16
N GLN A 121 35.29 1.86 17.26
CA GLN A 121 36.54 1.57 16.59
C GLN A 121 37.67 1.75 17.61
N ASP A 122 38.20 0.64 18.11
CA ASP A 122 39.55 0.60 18.65
C ASP A 122 40.51 0.97 17.53
N THR A 123 40.73 2.28 17.31
CA THR A 123 41.83 2.77 16.50
C THR A 123 43.13 2.61 17.30
N HIS A 124 43.55 1.36 17.51
CA HIS A 124 44.94 1.06 17.84
C HIS A 124 45.75 1.17 16.54
N ILE A 125 46.07 2.40 16.15
CA ILE A 125 47.18 2.68 15.25
C ILE A 125 48.41 2.80 16.15
N GLU A 126 49.11 1.69 16.35
CA GLU A 126 50.47 1.74 16.91
C GLU A 126 51.37 2.43 15.88
N PHE A 127 51.96 3.56 16.29
CA PHE A 127 52.99 4.29 15.56
C PHE A 127 54.38 3.72 15.85
#